data_AF-A0AAT9QJ00-F1
#
_entry.id   AF-A0AAT9QJ00-F1
#
_cell.length_a   1.000
_cell.length_b   1.000
_cell.length_c   1.000
_cell.angle_alpha   90.00
_cell.angle_beta   90.00
_cell.angle_gamma   90.00
#
_symmetry.space_group_name_H-M   'P 1'
#
loop_
_entity.id
_entity.type
_entity.pdbx_description
1 polymer ?
#
loop_
_entity_poly.entity_id
_entity_poly.type
_entity_poly.pdbx_seq_one_letter_code
_entity_poly.pdbx_strand_id
1 'polypeptide(L)'
;MLRLRPALGYWLLKLYGHADVRILNCSRHAWRAQGHPYGTSSIPVEAAPYQLPERNHRLFADVPAAREAIGRAGTTILDVRSESEYAGERFWPSGGMEPGGRAGHIPTVVHRPFGDLYDQKGVFRPVEEPAPGNARAGGSKERTN
;
A
#
# COMPACT_ATOMS: atom_id res chain seq x y z
N MET A 1 7.96 5.07 9.77
CA MET A 1 6.75 5.65 9.15
C MET A 1 7.14 6.42 7.87
N LEU A 2 7.59 5.74 6.78
CA LEU A 2 7.80 6.38 5.46
C LEU A 2 8.02 5.38 4.29
N ARG A 3 7.37 4.19 4.29
CA ARG A 3 7.62 3.16 3.27
C ARG A 3 6.62 3.12 2.10
N LEU A 4 5.51 3.88 2.17
CA LEU A 4 4.42 3.81 1.17
C LEU A 4 4.57 4.78 -0.02
N ARG A 5 5.39 5.83 0.09
CA ARG A 5 5.41 6.92 -0.90
C ARG A 5 5.91 6.50 -2.30
N PRO A 6 6.96 5.67 -2.44
CA PRO A 6 7.40 5.23 -3.77
C PRO A 6 6.36 4.36 -4.49
N ALA A 7 5.65 3.51 -3.76
CA ALA A 7 4.60 2.65 -4.31
C ALA A 7 3.39 3.47 -4.78
N LEU A 8 3.01 4.53 -4.05
CA LEU A 8 1.97 5.47 -4.51
C LEU A 8 2.36 6.16 -5.82
N GLY A 9 3.60 6.64 -5.93
CA GLY A 9 4.11 7.25 -7.17
C GLY A 9 4.09 6.26 -8.34
N TYR A 10 4.53 5.02 -8.11
CA TYR A 10 4.46 3.95 -9.10
C TYR A 10 3.02 3.68 -9.55
N TRP A 11 2.08 3.54 -8.60
CA TRP A 11 0.68 3.29 -8.91
C TRP A 11 0.07 4.44 -9.69
N LEU A 12 0.33 5.71 -9.33
CA LEU A 12 -0.15 6.88 -10.06
C LEU A 12 0.37 6.91 -11.50
N LEU A 13 1.66 6.61 -11.71
CA LEU A 13 2.24 6.57 -13.05
C LEU A 13 1.61 5.44 -13.90
N LYS A 14 1.41 4.25 -13.32
CA LYS A 14 0.71 3.14 -13.98
C LYS A 14 -0.76 3.44 -14.25
N LEU A 15 -1.43 4.12 -13.32
CA LEU A 15 -2.82 4.54 -13.43
C LEU A 15 -3.04 5.43 -14.64
N TYR A 16 -2.07 6.28 -14.98
CA TYR A 16 -2.08 7.12 -16.18
C TYR A 16 -1.28 6.53 -17.34
N GLY A 17 -1.12 5.20 -17.38
CA GLY A 17 -0.62 4.50 -18.56
C GLY A 17 0.89 4.62 -18.82
N HIS A 18 1.69 5.10 -17.87
CA HIS A 18 3.14 5.15 -18.04
C HIS A 18 3.71 3.71 -18.10
N ALA A 19 4.30 3.36 -19.24
CA ALA A 19 4.67 1.97 -19.54
C ALA A 19 5.86 1.49 -18.69
N ASP A 20 6.99 2.21 -18.73
CA ASP A 20 8.22 1.82 -18.04
C ASP A 20 8.35 2.57 -16.71
N VAL A 21 7.82 1.97 -15.65
CA VAL A 21 7.98 2.46 -14.28
C VAL A 21 8.57 1.32 -13.47
N ARG A 22 9.58 1.62 -12.66
CA ARG A 22 10.25 0.64 -11.79
C ARG A 22 10.44 1.24 -10.41
N ILE A 23 10.44 0.37 -9.40
CA ILE A 23 10.77 0.74 -8.02
C ILE A 23 12.13 0.15 -7.70
N LEU A 24 13.00 0.96 -7.11
CA LEU A 24 14.27 0.48 -6.59
C LEU A 24 14.03 -0.53 -5.45
N ASN A 25 14.56 -1.74 -5.58
CA ASN A 25 14.41 -2.82 -4.59
C ASN A 25 15.34 -2.64 -3.37
N CYS A 26 15.28 -1.47 -2.73
CA CYS A 26 15.89 -1.23 -1.42
C CYS A 26 15.44 0.12 -0.87
N SER A 27 15.56 0.29 0.44
CA SER A 27 15.47 1.63 1.04
C SER A 27 16.67 2.50 0.67
N ARG A 28 16.52 3.84 0.75
CA ARG A 28 17.65 4.78 0.64
C ARG A 28 18.76 4.47 1.64
N HIS A 29 18.40 3.98 2.84
CA HIS A 29 19.38 3.59 3.85
C HIS A 29 20.21 2.38 3.39
N ALA A 30 19.56 1.35 2.86
CA ALA A 30 20.24 0.16 2.32
C ALA A 30 21.14 0.51 1.12
N TRP A 31 20.69 1.38 0.21
CA TRP A 31 21.51 1.90 -0.89
C TRP A 31 22.82 2.52 -0.38
N ARG A 32 22.74 3.38 0.64
CA ARG A 32 23.91 4.02 1.26
C ARG A 32 24.80 3.02 2.00
N ALA A 33 24.21 2.09 2.74
CA ALA A 33 24.94 1.08 3.51
C ALA A 33 25.76 0.13 2.61
N GLN A 34 25.32 -0.07 1.37
CA GLN A 34 26.04 -0.86 0.36
C GLN A 34 27.14 -0.06 -0.37
N GLY A 35 27.36 1.21 -0.02
CA GLY A 35 28.40 2.04 -0.62
C GLY A 35 28.07 2.56 -2.02
N HIS A 36 26.80 2.49 -2.46
CA HIS A 36 26.40 3.02 -3.76
C HIS A 36 26.48 4.55 -3.79
N PRO A 37 26.84 5.14 -4.94
CA PRO A 37 26.91 6.59 -5.08
C PRO A 37 25.53 7.24 -4.88
N TYR A 38 25.51 8.42 -4.28
CA TYR A 38 24.31 9.24 -4.14
C TYR A 38 24.64 10.73 -4.19
N GLY A 39 23.76 11.52 -4.80
CA GLY A 39 23.88 12.98 -4.81
C GLY A 39 23.24 13.63 -3.58
N THR A 40 23.76 14.79 -3.18
CA THR A 40 23.16 15.67 -2.16
C THR A 40 22.71 17.01 -2.73
N SER A 41 23.18 17.36 -3.94
CA SER A 41 22.83 18.59 -4.64
C SER A 41 21.52 18.42 -5.39
N SER A 42 20.73 19.50 -5.46
CA SER A 42 19.60 19.56 -6.37
C SER A 42 20.10 19.56 -7.81
N ILE A 43 19.49 18.76 -8.68
CA ILE A 43 19.77 18.74 -10.11
C ILE A 43 18.62 19.49 -10.78
N PRO A 44 18.87 20.59 -11.53
CA PRO A 44 17.83 21.23 -12.31
C PRO A 44 17.30 20.25 -13.36
N VAL A 45 15.99 20.10 -13.40
CA VAL A 45 15.29 19.27 -14.39
C VAL A 45 14.61 20.20 -15.37
N GLU A 46 14.86 20.03 -16.67
CA GLU A 46 14.17 20.77 -17.72
C GLU A 46 12.73 20.26 -17.84
N ALA A 47 11.78 21.18 -17.96
CA ALA A 47 10.39 20.83 -18.16
C ALA A 47 10.23 20.19 -19.54
N ALA A 48 9.64 18.99 -19.58
CA ALA A 48 9.25 18.33 -20.81
C ALA A 48 7.73 18.40 -21.00
N PRO A 49 7.24 18.57 -22.24
CA PRO A 49 5.82 18.41 -22.50
C PRO A 49 5.41 16.97 -22.17
N TYR A 50 4.48 16.81 -21.24
CA TYR A 50 3.91 15.52 -20.87
C TYR A 50 2.40 15.60 -20.93
N GLN A 51 1.81 14.96 -21.93
CA GLN A 51 0.37 14.83 -22.02
C GLN A 51 -0.06 13.67 -21.11
N LEU A 52 -0.89 13.98 -20.11
CA LEU A 52 -1.42 12.98 -19.20
C LEU A 52 -2.45 12.11 -19.96
N PRO A 53 -2.23 10.80 -20.10
CA PRO A 53 -3.21 9.91 -20.71
C PRO A 53 -4.48 9.80 -19.87
N GLU A 54 -5.53 9.21 -20.45
CA GLU A 54 -6.72 8.88 -19.67
C GLU A 54 -6.40 7.86 -18.57
N ARG A 55 -7.13 7.96 -17.47
CA ARG A 55 -6.99 7.08 -16.32
C ARG A 55 -7.42 5.66 -16.67
N ASN A 56 -6.58 4.66 -16.37
CA ASN A 56 -6.98 3.27 -16.43
C ASN A 56 -7.94 2.92 -15.27
N HIS A 57 -9.24 2.89 -15.57
CA HIS A 57 -10.30 2.59 -14.59
C HIS A 57 -10.20 1.20 -13.98
N ARG A 58 -9.46 0.24 -14.57
CA ARG A 58 -9.26 -1.09 -13.99
C ARG A 58 -8.32 -1.10 -12.78
N LEU A 59 -7.50 -0.06 -12.62
CA LEU A 59 -6.53 0.06 -11.51
C LEU A 59 -7.07 0.89 -10.34
N PHE A 60 -8.35 1.25 -10.39
CA PHE A 60 -9.02 2.07 -9.39
C PHE A 60 -10.38 1.47 -9.05
N ALA A 61 -10.65 1.28 -7.76
CA ALA A 61 -11.96 0.92 -7.24
C ALA A 61 -12.49 2.10 -6.42
N ASP A 62 -13.69 2.56 -6.76
CA ASP A 62 -14.40 3.57 -5.98
C ASP A 62 -15.22 2.93 -4.85
N VAL A 63 -15.93 3.77 -4.08
CA VAL A 63 -16.75 3.30 -2.95
C VAL A 63 -17.86 2.34 -3.39
N PRO A 64 -18.63 2.60 -4.46
CA PRO A 64 -19.59 1.63 -5.00
C PRO A 64 -18.94 0.29 -5.34
N ALA A 65 -17.85 0.26 -6.10
CA ALA A 65 -17.16 -0.97 -6.48
C ALA A 65 -16.65 -1.74 -5.24
N ALA A 66 -16.12 -1.03 -4.24
CA ALA A 66 -15.68 -1.63 -2.99
C ALA A 66 -16.84 -2.24 -2.18
N ARG A 67 -18.02 -1.58 -2.17
CA ARG A 67 -19.23 -2.11 -1.52
C ARG A 67 -19.74 -3.38 -2.19
N GLU A 68 -19.78 -3.41 -3.52
CA GLU A 68 -20.20 -4.58 -4.30
C GLU A 68 -19.25 -5.77 -4.15
N ALA A 69 -17.99 -5.53 -3.81
CA ALA A 69 -17.00 -6.57 -3.59
C ALA A 69 -17.15 -7.28 -2.22
N ILE A 70 -17.87 -6.70 -1.26
CA ILE A 70 -18.04 -7.29 0.08
C ILE A 70 -18.81 -8.60 -0.03
N GLY A 71 -18.19 -9.70 0.42
CA GLY A 71 -18.79 -11.04 0.39
C GLY A 71 -18.97 -11.64 -1.01
N ARG A 72 -18.52 -10.97 -2.08
CA ARG A 72 -18.63 -11.46 -3.44
C ARG A 72 -17.64 -12.60 -3.70
N ALA A 73 -18.14 -13.79 -4.01
CA ALA A 73 -17.31 -14.92 -4.39
C ALA A 73 -16.39 -14.58 -5.58
N GLY A 74 -15.12 -14.96 -5.47
CA GLY A 74 -14.10 -14.68 -6.49
C GLY A 74 -13.52 -13.25 -6.46
N THR A 75 -13.95 -12.40 -5.53
CA THR A 75 -13.34 -11.08 -5.30
C THR A 75 -12.73 -11.02 -3.90
N THR A 76 -11.54 -10.45 -3.77
CA THR A 76 -10.88 -10.27 -2.48
C THR A 76 -10.52 -8.81 -2.29
N ILE A 77 -10.98 -8.24 -1.18
CA ILE A 77 -10.54 -6.93 -0.73
C ILE A 77 -9.37 -7.16 0.23
N LEU A 78 -8.23 -6.55 -0.05
CA LEU A 78 -7.02 -6.68 0.74
C LEU A 78 -6.83 -5.44 1.62
N ASP A 79 -6.81 -5.62 2.93
CA ASP A 79 -6.43 -4.57 3.88
C ASP A 79 -4.94 -4.67 4.19
N VAL A 80 -4.18 -3.63 3.85
CA VAL A 80 -2.71 -3.59 4.02
C VAL A 80 -2.23 -2.73 5.18
N ARG A 81 -3.17 -2.25 6.02
CA ARG A 81 -2.87 -1.44 7.21
C ARG A 81 -2.18 -2.29 8.29
N SER A 82 -1.69 -1.65 9.35
CA SER A 82 -1.13 -2.39 10.48
C SER A 82 -2.21 -3.17 11.24
N GLU A 83 -1.78 -4.18 12.01
CA GLU A 83 -2.69 -5.02 12.81
C GLU A 83 -3.56 -4.20 13.76
N SER A 84 -3.01 -3.18 14.44
CA SER A 84 -3.77 -2.36 15.39
C SER A 84 -4.83 -1.50 14.70
N GLU A 85 -4.61 -1.11 13.44
CA GLU A 85 -5.61 -0.39 12.65
C GLU A 85 -6.71 -1.31 12.15
N TYR A 86 -6.34 -2.52 11.72
CA TYR A 86 -7.26 -3.55 11.29
C TYR A 86 -8.16 -4.02 12.45
N ALA A 87 -7.57 -4.26 13.63
CA ALA A 87 -8.27 -4.64 14.85
C ALA A 87 -9.12 -3.50 15.45
N GLY A 88 -8.93 -2.26 14.98
CA GLY A 88 -9.65 -1.08 15.47
C GLY A 88 -9.13 -0.54 16.81
N GLU A 89 -7.93 -0.93 17.22
CA GLU A 89 -7.24 -0.38 18.40
C GLU A 89 -6.68 1.01 18.12
N ARG A 90 -6.40 1.32 16.85
CA ARG A 90 -5.86 2.60 16.39
C ARG A 90 -6.58 3.08 15.14
N PHE A 91 -6.78 4.40 15.01
CA PHE A 91 -7.31 5.01 13.79
C PHE A 91 -6.17 5.51 12.88
N TRP A 92 -6.31 5.32 11.56
CA TRP A 92 -5.38 5.85 10.56
C TRP A 92 -5.70 7.31 10.22
N PRO A 93 -4.73 8.22 9.98
CA PRO A 93 -3.27 8.07 10.07
C PRO A 93 -2.67 8.61 11.38
N SER A 94 -3.46 9.34 12.16
CA SER A 94 -3.01 10.11 13.32
C SER A 94 -2.99 9.30 14.62
N GLY A 95 -3.66 8.14 14.68
CA GLY A 95 -3.88 7.40 15.92
C GLY A 95 -4.94 8.01 16.84
N GLY A 96 -5.43 9.21 16.54
CA GLY A 96 -6.60 9.79 17.18
C GLY A 96 -7.86 9.41 16.43
N MET A 97 -8.96 9.20 17.15
CA MET A 97 -10.29 9.17 16.55
C MET A 97 -10.58 10.55 15.95
N GLU A 98 -10.52 10.69 14.62
CA GLU A 98 -11.14 11.83 13.95
C GLU A 98 -12.63 11.88 14.36
N PRO A 99 -13.24 13.07 14.56
CA PRO A 99 -14.66 13.15 14.89
C PRO A 99 -15.47 12.59 13.72
N GLY A 100 -15.93 11.34 13.84
CA GLY A 100 -16.73 10.64 12.83
C GLY A 100 -16.08 9.40 12.20
N GLY A 101 -14.81 9.11 12.49
CA GLY A 101 -14.13 7.88 12.04
C GLY A 101 -14.48 6.66 12.90
N ARG A 102 -14.88 5.54 12.29
CA ARG A 102 -15.03 4.25 12.97
C ARG A 102 -13.75 3.43 12.81
N ALA A 103 -13.17 2.99 13.93
CA ALA A 103 -12.05 2.07 13.92
C ALA A 103 -12.51 0.65 13.53
N GLY A 104 -11.59 -0.17 13.02
CA GLY A 104 -11.87 -1.52 12.54
C GLY A 104 -11.62 -1.66 11.04
N HIS A 105 -12.26 -2.65 10.42
CA HIS A 105 -12.08 -3.03 9.02
C HIS A 105 -13.41 -3.29 8.31
N ILE A 106 -13.36 -3.32 6.98
CA ILE A 106 -14.51 -3.67 6.14
C ILE A 106 -14.80 -5.18 6.32
N PRO A 107 -16.05 -5.64 6.36
CA PRO A 107 -16.35 -7.07 6.44
C PRO A 107 -15.72 -7.86 5.27
N THR A 108 -15.42 -9.13 5.50
CA THR A 108 -14.90 -10.09 4.49
C THR A 108 -13.53 -9.78 3.89
N VAL A 109 -12.84 -8.71 4.34
CA VAL A 109 -11.49 -8.41 3.84
C VAL A 109 -10.48 -9.43 4.34
N VAL A 110 -9.44 -9.63 3.54
CA VAL A 110 -8.24 -10.35 3.96
C VAL A 110 -7.22 -9.32 4.43
N HIS A 111 -6.67 -9.50 5.62
CA HIS A 111 -5.65 -8.60 6.16
C HIS A 111 -4.24 -9.11 5.83
N ARG A 112 -3.42 -8.23 5.25
CA ARG A 112 -2.02 -8.46 4.88
C ARG A 112 -1.20 -7.18 5.07
N PRO A 113 -0.64 -6.93 6.27
CA PRO A 113 0.16 -5.74 6.54
C PRO A 113 1.24 -5.49 5.49
N PHE A 114 1.33 -4.26 5.00
CA PHE A 114 2.38 -3.86 4.06
C PHE A 114 3.80 -4.07 4.62
N GLY A 115 3.96 -4.06 5.94
CA GLY A 115 5.24 -4.34 6.61
C GLY A 115 5.82 -5.71 6.29
N ASP A 116 4.97 -6.69 6.00
CA ASP A 116 5.37 -8.08 5.75
C ASP A 116 6.03 -8.27 4.38
N LEU A 117 5.81 -7.33 3.45
CA LEU A 117 6.42 -7.35 2.11
C LEU A 117 7.93 -7.12 2.13
N TYR A 118 8.48 -6.63 3.25
CA TYR A 118 9.89 -6.31 3.37
C TYR A 118 10.60 -7.21 4.38
N ASP A 119 11.87 -7.48 4.09
CA ASP A 119 12.78 -8.06 5.06
C ASP A 119 13.28 -7.02 6.08
N GLN A 120 14.11 -7.46 7.02
CA GLN A 120 14.73 -6.59 8.03
C GLN A 120 15.67 -5.54 7.42
N LYS A 121 16.20 -5.81 6.22
CA LYS A 121 17.09 -4.90 5.47
C LYS A 121 16.31 -3.88 4.64
N GLY A 122 14.98 -3.99 4.58
CA GLY A 122 14.10 -3.10 3.84
C GLY A 122 14.11 -3.35 2.32
N VAL A 123 14.39 -4.59 1.91
CA VAL A 123 14.30 -5.12 0.55
C VAL A 123 13.01 -5.93 0.42
N PHE A 124 12.40 -5.98 -0.77
CA PHE A 124 11.23 -6.83 -1.00
C PHE A 124 11.58 -8.30 -0.81
N ARG A 125 10.72 -9.04 -0.11
CA ARG A 125 10.84 -10.50 0.00
C ARG A 125 10.61 -11.17 -1.36
N PRO A 126 11.26 -12.31 -1.65
CA PRO A 126 10.95 -13.14 -2.82
C PRO A 126 9.48 -13.59 -2.82
N VAL A 127 8.91 -13.75 -4.02
CA VAL A 127 7.51 -14.16 -4.21
C VAL A 127 7.23 -15.56 -3.61
N GLU A 128 8.24 -16.41 -3.59
CA GLU A 128 8.17 -17.79 -3.09
C GLU A 128 8.29 -17.87 -1.55
N GLU A 129 8.68 -16.77 -0.89
CA GLU A 129 8.78 -16.74 0.57
C GLU A 129 7.37 -16.61 1.18
N PRO A 130 6.94 -17.56 2.03
CA PRO A 130 5.66 -17.42 2.71
C PRO A 130 5.71 -16.17 3.60
N ALA A 131 4.76 -15.26 3.42
CA ALA A 131 4.67 -14.05 4.24
C ALA A 131 4.61 -14.45 5.73
N PRO A 132 5.37 -13.78 6.61
CA PRO A 132 5.31 -14.07 8.04
C PRO A 132 3.91 -13.75 8.56
N GLY A 133 3.17 -14.79 8.95
CA GLY A 133 1.79 -14.68 9.42
C GLY A 133 0.79 -15.17 8.36
N ASN A 134 0.01 -16.18 8.72
CA ASN A 134 -1.06 -16.71 7.88
C ASN A 134 -2.09 -15.60 7.63
N ALA A 135 -2.65 -15.53 6.41
CA ALA A 135 -3.85 -14.72 6.16
C ALA A 135 -4.89 -15.13 7.20
N ARG A 136 -5.18 -14.27 8.17
CA ARG A 136 -6.26 -14.52 9.12
C ARG A 136 -7.55 -14.20 8.39
N ALA A 137 -8.25 -15.25 7.96
CA ALA A 137 -9.67 -15.12 7.64
C ALA A 137 -10.38 -14.64 8.91
N GLY A 138 -11.25 -13.64 8.75
CA GLY A 138 -11.84 -12.82 9.81
C GLY A 138 -12.19 -13.58 11.09
N GLY A 139 -11.50 -13.21 12.17
CA GLY A 139 -11.69 -13.75 13.50
C GLY A 139 -11.38 -12.69 14.56
N SER A 140 -11.90 -11.47 14.39
CA SER A 140 -11.89 -10.46 15.45
C SER A 140 -13.18 -9.65 15.42
N LYS A 141 -13.89 -9.71 16.56
CA LYS A 141 -15.16 -9.08 16.94
C LYS A 141 -15.80 -8.19 15.86
N GLU A 142 -16.67 -8.78 15.05
CA GLU A 142 -17.75 -8.05 14.41
C GLU A 142 -18.51 -7.28 15.50
N ARG A 143 -18.47 -5.95 15.45
CA ARG A 143 -19.47 -5.12 16.12
C ARG A 143 -20.33 -4.50 15.03
N THR A 144 -21.29 -5.29 14.58
CA THR A 144 -22.46 -4.82 13.85
C THR A 144 -23.27 -3.91 14.76
N ASN A 145 -23.45 -2.65 14.35
CA ASN A 145 -24.63 -1.85 14.62
C ASN A 145 -25.04 -1.22 13.29
#